data_AF-A0A8J7EKS0-F1
#
_entry.id   AF-A0A8J7EKS0-F1
#
_cell.length_a   1.000
_cell.length_b   1.000
_cell.length_c   1.000
_cell.angle_alpha   90.00
_cell.angle_beta   90.00
_cell.angle_gamma   90.00
#
_symmetry.space_group_name_H-M   'P 1'
#
loop_
_entity.id
_entity.type
_entity.pdbx_description
1 polymer ?
#
loop_
_entity_poly.entity_id
_entity_poly.type
_entity_poly.pdbx_seq_one_letter_code
_entity_poly.pdbx_strand_id
1 'polypeptide(L)'
;MQRKFFSPAAFVLVAAFGCSAPSPSPKADAPNQLPSVVSVTGGHTLVVRDQGQDLPTTLACVVVPAQSSAATDRLTSLLPAGQAVQMRRVADRDGQTVAELFLGNQPVGLQLVQEGVAMVDPAANTDCADNAEAYWQAQIDAQQNRRGLWADYDLAIAAPIDLEPNLSLPVQTDSGQCPESLDLWAFRNGFEGGANHIVVVNMPQVATALAQPVAATADQVVFAAPLRPEFSGCTGSASAEQMAMYRAEFAGGQVRFTLNLTGDGTREVLASGVSVDRPYVFWRATE
;
A
#
# COMPACT_ATOMS: atom_id res chain seq x y z
N MET A 1 11.93 43.65 -79.04
CA MET A 1 13.00 43.36 -80.02
C MET A 1 14.22 42.94 -79.19
N GLN A 2 14.88 41.79 -79.32
CA GLN A 2 15.04 40.81 -80.40
C GLN A 2 15.14 39.40 -79.79
N ARG A 3 14.70 38.40 -80.56
CA ARG A 3 14.95 36.96 -80.35
C ARG A 3 16.39 36.62 -80.72
N LYS A 4 17.02 35.67 -80.02
CA LYS A 4 18.06 34.79 -80.61
C LYS A 4 17.85 33.34 -80.17
N PHE A 5 17.82 32.48 -81.19
CA PHE A 5 17.70 31.02 -81.22
C PHE A 5 19.07 30.34 -80.99
N PHE A 6 19.01 29.00 -80.84
CA PHE A 6 20.03 27.91 -80.93
C PHE A 6 20.15 27.15 -79.60
N SER A 7 20.16 25.81 -79.47
CA SER A 7 19.84 24.59 -80.24
C SER A 7 20.15 23.42 -79.25
N PRO A 8 19.54 22.23 -79.33
CA PRO A 8 19.65 21.22 -78.27
C PRO A 8 20.86 20.29 -78.48
N ALA A 9 21.58 19.98 -77.40
CA ALA A 9 22.61 18.94 -77.38
C ALA A 9 21.99 17.61 -76.92
N ALA A 10 22.17 16.57 -77.73
CA ALA A 10 21.73 15.21 -77.49
C ALA A 10 22.50 14.58 -76.32
N PHE A 11 21.78 14.03 -75.34
CA PHE A 11 22.33 13.18 -74.29
C PHE A 11 22.31 11.72 -74.78
N VAL A 12 23.49 11.12 -74.91
CA VAL A 12 23.67 9.69 -75.11
C VAL A 12 23.61 9.02 -73.73
N LEU A 13 22.60 8.16 -73.53
CA LEU A 13 22.43 7.36 -72.32
C LEU A 13 23.29 6.09 -72.44
N VAL A 14 24.36 5.99 -71.65
CA VAL A 14 25.13 4.76 -71.48
C VAL A 14 24.46 3.94 -70.38
N ALA A 15 23.86 2.81 -70.74
CA ALA A 15 23.28 1.86 -69.80
C ALA A 15 24.42 1.05 -69.13
N ALA A 16 24.71 1.37 -67.86
CA ALA A 16 25.57 0.54 -67.02
C ALA A 16 24.72 -0.57 -66.38
N PHE A 17 24.90 -1.81 -66.83
CA PHE A 17 24.49 -3.00 -66.11
C PHE A 17 25.46 -3.23 -64.94
N GLY A 18 25.07 -2.77 -63.75
CA GLY A 18 25.78 -3.03 -62.49
C GLY A 18 24.93 -3.93 -61.59
N CYS A 19 25.48 -5.07 -61.19
CA CYS A 19 24.87 -6.08 -60.32
C CYS A 19 24.15 -5.46 -59.11
N SER A 20 22.82 -5.63 -59.02
CA SER A 20 22.09 -5.42 -57.78
C SER A 20 22.48 -6.53 -56.79
N ALA A 21 23.13 -6.15 -55.70
CA ALA A 21 23.24 -7.00 -54.53
C ALA A 21 21.83 -7.38 -54.02
N PRO A 22 21.59 -8.61 -53.53
CA PRO A 22 20.32 -8.97 -52.94
C PRO A 22 20.05 -8.05 -51.73
N SER A 23 18.97 -7.27 -51.81
CA SER A 23 18.49 -6.48 -50.69
C SER A 23 18.25 -7.40 -49.48
N PRO A 24 18.71 -7.05 -48.27
CA PRO A 24 18.36 -7.81 -47.08
C PRO A 24 16.84 -7.75 -46.92
N SER A 25 16.20 -8.92 -46.92
CA SER A 25 14.78 -9.06 -46.63
C SER A 25 14.48 -8.44 -45.25
N PRO A 26 13.34 -7.75 -45.06
CA PRO A 26 12.94 -7.27 -43.75
C PRO A 26 12.86 -8.48 -42.80
N LYS A 27 13.64 -8.45 -41.71
CA LYS A 27 13.51 -9.42 -40.62
C LYS A 27 12.07 -9.36 -40.15
N ALA A 28 11.37 -10.49 -40.20
CA ALA A 28 10.05 -10.62 -39.60
C ALA A 28 10.13 -10.18 -38.12
N ASP A 29 9.23 -9.28 -37.71
CA ASP A 29 9.11 -8.85 -36.33
C ASP A 29 8.96 -10.09 -35.44
N ALA A 30 9.88 -10.25 -34.49
CA ALA A 30 9.79 -11.32 -33.50
C ALA A 30 8.42 -11.20 -32.80
N PRO A 31 7.70 -12.31 -32.56
CA PRO A 31 6.45 -12.26 -31.85
C PRO A 31 6.65 -11.55 -30.51
N ASN A 32 5.67 -10.72 -30.10
CA ASN A 32 5.65 -10.01 -28.82
C ASN A 32 5.64 -11.02 -27.67
N GLN A 33 6.81 -11.56 -27.35
CA GLN A 33 7.02 -12.60 -26.37
C GLN A 33 7.09 -11.94 -25.00
N LEU A 34 6.25 -12.42 -24.07
CA LEU A 34 6.28 -11.94 -22.70
C LEU A 34 7.67 -12.16 -22.08
N PRO A 35 8.11 -11.25 -21.19
CA PRO A 35 9.29 -11.47 -20.38
C PRO A 35 9.22 -12.80 -19.63
N SER A 36 10.38 -13.41 -19.42
CA SER A 36 10.48 -14.69 -18.72
C SER A 36 11.53 -14.66 -17.62
N VAL A 37 11.28 -15.38 -16.53
CA VAL A 37 12.19 -15.43 -15.40
C VAL A 37 13.41 -16.27 -15.77
N VAL A 38 14.61 -15.74 -15.57
CA VAL A 38 15.87 -16.49 -15.75
C VAL A 38 16.28 -17.15 -14.45
N SER A 39 16.32 -16.38 -13.36
CA SER A 39 16.70 -16.85 -12.04
C SER A 39 16.20 -15.92 -10.93
N VAL A 40 15.96 -16.45 -9.75
CA VAL A 40 15.73 -15.67 -8.52
C VAL A 40 17.06 -15.55 -7.78
N THR A 41 17.47 -14.33 -7.45
CA THR A 41 18.79 -14.03 -6.85
C THR A 41 18.70 -13.57 -5.39
N GLY A 42 17.49 -13.29 -4.90
CA GLY A 42 17.23 -12.92 -3.52
C GLY A 42 15.74 -12.78 -3.25
N GLY A 43 15.37 -12.33 -2.05
CA GLY A 43 13.98 -12.31 -1.62
C GLY A 43 13.06 -11.35 -2.38
N HIS A 44 13.63 -10.37 -3.09
CA HIS A 44 12.90 -9.46 -3.97
C HIS A 44 13.70 -9.10 -5.23
N THR A 45 14.77 -9.84 -5.53
CA THR A 45 15.65 -9.59 -6.68
C THR A 45 15.74 -10.83 -7.55
N LEU A 46 15.70 -10.62 -8.86
CA LEU A 46 15.69 -11.68 -9.86
C LEU A 46 16.26 -11.18 -11.20
N VAL A 47 16.53 -12.11 -12.11
CA VAL A 47 16.89 -11.79 -13.49
C VAL A 47 15.72 -12.14 -14.39
N VAL A 48 15.26 -11.15 -15.17
CA VAL A 48 14.18 -11.32 -16.15
C VAL A 48 14.76 -11.17 -17.55
N ARG A 49 14.43 -12.10 -18.43
CA ARG A 49 14.73 -12.00 -19.85
C ARG A 49 13.60 -11.29 -20.57
N ASP A 50 13.90 -10.13 -21.11
CA ASP A 50 12.97 -9.30 -21.88
C ASP A 50 13.62 -8.94 -23.22
N GLN A 51 12.93 -9.22 -24.32
CA GLN A 51 13.44 -9.01 -25.69
C GLN A 51 14.85 -9.60 -25.95
N GLY A 52 15.16 -10.73 -25.30
CA GLY A 52 16.46 -11.41 -25.41
C GLY A 52 17.59 -10.82 -24.56
N GLN A 53 17.30 -9.81 -23.74
CA GLN A 53 18.25 -9.23 -22.77
C GLN A 53 17.95 -9.71 -21.36
N ASP A 54 18.98 -10.07 -20.62
CA ASP A 54 18.88 -10.47 -19.21
C ASP A 54 19.00 -9.22 -18.33
N LEU A 55 17.91 -8.86 -17.66
CA LEU A 55 17.77 -7.64 -16.87
C LEU A 55 17.79 -7.98 -15.37
N PRO A 56 18.79 -7.50 -14.61
CA PRO A 56 18.73 -7.49 -13.16
C PRO A 56 17.51 -6.66 -12.73
N THR A 57 16.58 -7.32 -12.05
CA THR A 57 15.27 -6.77 -11.72
C THR A 57 15.03 -6.86 -10.22
N THR A 58 14.52 -5.79 -9.64
CA THR A 58 14.10 -5.69 -8.25
C THR A 58 12.59 -5.48 -8.22
N LEU A 59 11.88 -6.29 -7.43
CA LEU A 59 10.44 -6.14 -7.27
C LEU A 59 10.13 -4.78 -6.64
N ALA A 60 9.29 -4.01 -7.30
CA ALA A 60 8.81 -2.74 -6.78
C ALA A 60 7.89 -2.97 -5.57
N CYS A 61 7.78 -1.94 -4.72
CA CYS A 61 6.73 -1.79 -3.71
C CYS A 61 6.78 -2.78 -2.55
N VAL A 62 7.80 -3.63 -2.53
CA VAL A 62 8.12 -4.52 -1.43
C VAL A 62 9.56 -4.32 -0.99
N VAL A 63 9.78 -4.46 0.32
CA VAL A 63 11.11 -4.61 0.90
C VAL A 63 11.18 -5.94 1.62
N VAL A 64 12.31 -6.62 1.48
CA VAL A 64 12.55 -7.90 2.13
C VAL A 64 13.78 -7.79 3.02
N PRO A 65 13.70 -8.17 4.30
CA PRO A 65 14.87 -8.23 5.18
C PRO A 65 15.97 -9.09 4.53
N ALA A 66 17.21 -8.60 4.51
CA ALA A 66 18.33 -9.24 3.81
C ALA A 66 18.56 -10.71 4.24
N GLN A 67 18.21 -11.03 5.48
CA GLN A 67 18.33 -12.36 6.08
C GLN A 67 17.13 -13.29 5.83
N SER A 68 16.09 -12.87 5.11
CA SER A 68 14.89 -13.67 4.87
C SER A 68 15.09 -14.68 3.73
N SER A 69 15.41 -15.93 4.07
CA SER A 69 15.41 -17.03 3.10
C SER A 69 13.98 -17.37 2.63
N ALA A 70 12.98 -17.21 3.50
CA ALA A 70 11.58 -17.52 3.22
C ALA A 70 11.03 -16.76 2.00
N ALA A 71 11.39 -15.48 1.85
CA ALA A 71 11.00 -14.70 0.68
C ALA A 71 11.64 -15.23 -0.62
N THR A 72 12.90 -15.65 -0.54
CA THR A 72 13.64 -16.19 -1.70
C THR A 72 13.04 -17.53 -2.13
N ASP A 73 12.75 -18.42 -1.18
CA ASP A 73 12.13 -19.72 -1.43
C ASP A 73 10.73 -19.55 -2.03
N ARG A 74 9.97 -18.60 -1.49
CA ARG A 74 8.63 -18.31 -1.99
C ARG A 74 8.66 -17.72 -3.39
N LEU A 75 9.52 -16.73 -3.63
CA LEU A 75 9.67 -16.12 -4.95
C LEU A 75 10.11 -17.15 -5.99
N THR A 76 11.04 -18.05 -5.64
CA THR A 76 11.46 -19.18 -6.49
C THR A 76 10.30 -20.12 -6.83
N SER A 77 9.42 -20.37 -5.86
CA SER A 77 8.24 -21.22 -6.05
C SER A 77 7.19 -20.57 -6.95
N LEU A 78 7.02 -19.25 -6.87
CA LEU A 78 6.07 -18.49 -7.71
C LEU A 78 6.62 -18.28 -9.11
N LEU A 79 7.92 -18.04 -9.23
CA LEU A 79 8.62 -17.64 -10.44
C LEU A 79 9.78 -18.61 -10.75
N PRO A 80 9.49 -19.88 -11.09
CA PRO A 80 10.53 -20.80 -11.53
C PRO A 80 11.16 -20.32 -12.84
N ALA A 81 12.40 -20.75 -13.11
CA ALA A 81 13.08 -20.41 -14.36
C ALA A 81 12.25 -20.82 -15.59
N GLY A 82 12.15 -19.91 -16.57
CA GLY A 82 11.33 -20.05 -17.76
C GLY A 82 9.88 -19.58 -17.59
N GLN A 83 9.42 -19.26 -16.38
CA GLN A 83 8.07 -18.75 -16.15
C GLN A 83 7.87 -17.42 -16.88
N ALA A 84 6.87 -17.37 -17.76
CA ALA A 84 6.45 -16.12 -18.40
C ALA A 84 5.70 -15.23 -17.41
N VAL A 85 6.00 -13.94 -17.43
CA VAL A 85 5.43 -12.93 -16.53
C VAL A 85 5.06 -11.68 -17.32
N GLN A 86 4.07 -10.94 -16.83
CA GLN A 86 3.89 -9.55 -17.25
C GLN A 86 4.76 -8.66 -16.37
N MET A 87 5.35 -7.63 -16.96
CA MET A 87 6.27 -6.73 -16.26
C MET A 87 5.86 -5.28 -16.51
N ARG A 88 5.60 -4.54 -15.42
CA ARG A 88 5.39 -3.08 -15.44
C ARG A 88 6.62 -2.42 -14.85
N ARG A 89 7.44 -1.81 -15.71
CA ARG A 89 8.63 -1.08 -15.26
C ARG A 89 8.21 0.20 -14.55
N VAL A 90 8.80 0.43 -13.38
CA VAL A 90 8.55 1.61 -12.54
C VAL A 90 9.69 2.61 -12.72
N ALA A 91 10.93 2.15 -12.58
CA ALA A 91 12.14 2.97 -12.66
C ALA A 91 13.35 2.10 -13.01
N ASP A 92 14.45 2.74 -13.39
CA ASP A 92 15.77 2.13 -13.37
C ASP A 92 16.60 2.84 -12.28
N ARG A 93 17.14 2.07 -11.32
CA ARG A 93 17.92 2.56 -10.18
C ARG A 93 19.23 1.80 -10.09
N ASP A 94 20.35 2.51 -10.17
CA ASP A 94 21.70 1.93 -10.05
C ASP A 94 22.00 0.75 -10.99
N GLY A 95 21.45 0.80 -12.21
CA GLY A 95 21.60 -0.26 -13.20
C GLY A 95 20.72 -1.49 -12.95
N GLN A 96 19.79 -1.42 -12.00
CA GLN A 96 18.73 -2.40 -11.79
C GLN A 96 17.40 -1.85 -12.27
N THR A 97 16.63 -2.68 -12.95
CA THR A 97 15.24 -2.36 -13.30
C THR A 97 14.37 -2.60 -12.08
N VAL A 98 13.61 -1.59 -11.65
CA VAL A 98 12.59 -1.71 -10.61
C VAL A 98 11.24 -1.92 -11.31
N ALA A 99 10.57 -3.02 -11.03
CA ALA A 99 9.35 -3.38 -11.73
C ALA A 99 8.36 -4.15 -10.85
N GLU A 100 7.07 -3.99 -11.14
CA GLU A 100 6.07 -4.96 -10.73
C GLU A 100 6.04 -6.11 -11.72
N LEU A 101 6.03 -7.33 -11.17
CA LEU A 101 5.81 -8.55 -11.94
C LEU A 101 4.45 -9.12 -11.61
N PHE A 102 3.78 -9.65 -12.62
CA PHE A 102 2.43 -10.21 -12.47
C PHE A 102 2.35 -11.64 -13.01
N LEU A 103 1.68 -12.49 -12.25
CA LEU A 103 1.19 -13.80 -12.70
C LEU A 103 -0.30 -13.65 -12.99
N GLY A 104 -0.66 -13.61 -14.28
CA GLY A 104 -2.00 -13.21 -14.70
C GLY A 104 -2.26 -11.75 -14.31
N ASN A 105 -3.28 -11.49 -13.49
CA ASN A 105 -3.64 -10.14 -13.02
C ASN A 105 -3.22 -9.88 -11.56
N GLN A 106 -2.35 -10.72 -11.00
CA GLN A 106 -1.95 -10.64 -9.60
C GLN A 106 -0.50 -10.17 -9.48
N PRO A 107 -0.22 -9.06 -8.76
CA PRO A 107 1.15 -8.66 -8.46
C PRO A 107 1.84 -9.72 -7.60
N VAL A 108 3.04 -10.13 -8.00
CA VAL A 108 3.84 -11.12 -7.27
C VAL A 108 4.28 -10.55 -5.92
N GLY A 109 4.69 -9.28 -5.89
CA GLY A 109 5.06 -8.59 -4.64
C GLY A 109 3.92 -8.59 -3.62
N LEU A 110 2.68 -8.35 -4.07
CA LEU A 110 1.50 -8.36 -3.20
C LEU A 110 1.33 -9.71 -2.52
N GLN A 111 1.61 -10.81 -3.23
CA GLN A 111 1.56 -12.15 -2.64
C GLN A 111 2.55 -12.32 -1.50
N LEU A 112 3.79 -11.85 -1.69
CA LEU A 112 4.84 -11.95 -0.68
C LEU A 112 4.43 -11.20 0.59
N VAL A 113 3.77 -10.06 0.45
CA VAL A 113 3.24 -9.28 1.58
C VAL A 113 2.07 -10.00 2.26
N GLN A 114 1.11 -10.55 1.49
CA GLN A 114 -0.04 -11.29 2.03
C GLN A 114 0.37 -12.51 2.86
N GLU A 115 1.45 -13.18 2.45
CA GLU A 115 2.03 -14.33 3.13
C GLU A 115 2.97 -13.91 4.28
N GLY A 116 3.21 -12.61 4.44
CA GLY A 116 4.05 -12.05 5.48
C GLY A 116 5.54 -12.32 5.29
N VAL A 117 6.00 -12.67 4.09
CA VAL A 117 7.43 -12.89 3.80
C VAL A 117 8.14 -11.65 3.25
N ALA A 118 7.38 -10.59 2.93
CA ALA A 118 7.86 -9.26 2.58
C ALA A 118 7.06 -8.17 3.31
N MET A 119 7.62 -6.97 3.38
CA MET A 119 6.95 -5.76 3.87
C MET A 119 6.70 -4.82 2.71
N VAL A 120 5.76 -3.88 2.87
CA VAL A 120 5.48 -2.84 1.87
C VAL A 120 6.56 -1.78 1.92
N ASP A 121 7.11 -1.42 0.75
CA ASP A 121 7.97 -0.24 0.62
C ASP A 121 7.11 1.03 0.74
N PRO A 122 7.47 2.03 1.57
CA PRO A 122 6.77 3.31 1.59
C PRO A 122 6.61 3.98 0.20
N ALA A 123 7.52 3.72 -0.74
CA ALA A 123 7.41 4.18 -2.12
C ALA A 123 6.23 3.56 -2.90
N ALA A 124 5.55 2.54 -2.36
CA ALA A 124 4.41 1.89 -3.01
C ALA A 124 3.29 2.85 -3.41
N ASN A 125 3.07 3.92 -2.62
CA ASN A 125 2.05 4.93 -2.92
C ASN A 125 2.33 5.71 -4.22
N THR A 126 3.59 5.81 -4.64
CA THR A 126 3.99 6.47 -5.89
C THR A 126 4.30 5.47 -6.99
N ASP A 127 5.07 4.43 -6.65
CA ASP A 127 5.64 3.48 -7.61
C ASP A 127 4.61 2.44 -8.06
N CYS A 128 3.65 2.08 -7.18
CA CYS A 128 2.57 1.14 -7.43
C CYS A 128 1.20 1.72 -7.08
N ALA A 129 0.95 2.98 -7.45
CA ALA A 129 -0.28 3.69 -7.11
C ALA A 129 -1.56 2.87 -7.39
N ASP A 130 -1.62 2.14 -8.51
CA ASP A 130 -2.77 1.29 -8.89
C ASP A 130 -3.06 0.16 -7.88
N ASN A 131 -2.04 -0.31 -7.17
CA ASN A 131 -2.12 -1.44 -6.23
C ASN A 131 -1.81 -1.04 -4.77
N ALA A 132 -1.49 0.23 -4.50
CA ALA A 132 -0.93 0.68 -3.24
C ALA A 132 -1.80 0.32 -2.03
N GLU A 133 -3.12 0.54 -2.14
CA GLU A 133 -4.09 0.17 -1.11
C GLU A 133 -4.06 -1.34 -0.82
N ALA A 134 -4.03 -2.18 -1.86
CA ALA A 134 -4.00 -3.63 -1.70
C ALA A 134 -2.71 -4.10 -1.00
N TYR A 135 -1.56 -3.48 -1.28
CA TYR A 135 -0.30 -3.76 -0.59
C TYR A 135 -0.40 -3.45 0.90
N TRP A 136 -0.87 -2.25 1.27
CA TRP A 136 -1.00 -1.86 2.67
C TRP A 136 -2.01 -2.72 3.42
N GLN A 137 -3.15 -3.03 2.80
CA GLN A 137 -4.15 -3.92 3.40
C GLN A 137 -3.58 -5.33 3.62
N ALA A 138 -2.84 -5.87 2.64
CA ALA A 138 -2.19 -7.16 2.77
C ALA A 138 -1.19 -7.21 3.93
N GLN A 139 -0.43 -6.13 4.15
CA GLN A 139 0.49 -6.06 5.28
C GLN A 139 -0.24 -6.00 6.62
N ILE A 140 -1.29 -5.18 6.72
CA ILE A 140 -2.14 -5.11 7.91
C ILE A 140 -2.69 -6.50 8.24
N ASP A 141 -3.23 -7.19 7.24
CA ASP A 141 -3.76 -8.55 7.41
C ASP A 141 -2.66 -9.53 7.85
N ALA A 142 -1.48 -9.48 7.23
CA ALA A 142 -0.36 -10.36 7.60
C ALA A 142 0.13 -10.10 9.04
N GLN A 143 0.15 -8.84 9.48
CA GLN A 143 0.48 -8.43 10.85
C GLN A 143 -0.55 -8.93 11.86
N GLN A 144 -1.83 -8.67 11.62
CA GLN A 144 -2.93 -9.11 12.48
C GLN A 144 -2.97 -10.63 12.63
N ASN A 145 -2.69 -11.35 11.54
CA ASN A 145 -2.68 -12.81 11.53
C ASN A 145 -1.33 -13.42 11.91
N ARG A 146 -0.35 -12.60 12.32
CA ARG A 146 1.00 -13.04 12.73
C ARG A 146 1.66 -13.99 11.72
N ARG A 147 1.59 -13.65 10.43
CA ARG A 147 2.15 -14.48 9.35
C ARG A 147 3.63 -14.17 9.11
N GLY A 148 4.43 -15.20 8.83
CA GLY A 148 5.81 -15.03 8.36
C GLY A 148 6.67 -14.16 9.28
N LEU A 149 7.19 -13.05 8.75
CA LEU A 149 7.96 -12.03 9.47
C LEU A 149 7.26 -11.51 10.73
N TRP A 150 5.92 -11.62 10.81
CA TRP A 150 5.10 -11.16 11.92
C TRP A 150 4.83 -12.24 12.97
N ALA A 151 5.28 -13.49 12.78
CA ALA A 151 4.97 -14.61 13.67
C ALA A 151 5.57 -14.46 15.08
N ASP A 152 6.84 -14.06 15.12
CA ASP A 152 7.60 -13.82 16.37
C ASP A 152 7.70 -12.32 16.69
N TYR A 153 6.96 -11.49 15.96
CA TYR A 153 6.85 -10.08 16.26
C TYR A 153 6.01 -9.97 17.53
N ASP A 154 6.69 -9.88 18.68
CA ASP A 154 6.04 -9.58 19.93
C ASP A 154 5.45 -8.17 19.81
N LEU A 155 4.13 -8.11 19.57
CA LEU A 155 3.41 -6.85 19.49
C LEU A 155 3.45 -6.08 20.83
N ALA A 156 3.91 -6.71 21.92
CA ALA A 156 4.23 -6.01 23.16
C ALA A 156 5.55 -5.21 23.08
N ILE A 157 6.43 -5.49 22.11
CA ILE A 157 7.68 -4.76 21.85
C ILE A 157 7.50 -3.77 20.69
N ALA A 158 6.38 -3.82 19.98
CA ALA A 158 5.94 -2.77 19.06
C ALA A 158 5.24 -1.60 19.79
N ALA A 159 5.70 -1.26 20.99
CA ALA A 159 5.73 0.12 21.46
C ALA A 159 6.76 0.28 22.59
N PRO A 160 7.44 1.45 22.72
CA PRO A 160 6.97 2.69 22.13
C PRO A 160 8.08 3.51 21.42
N ILE A 161 7.76 4.14 20.29
CA ILE A 161 7.98 5.58 20.32
C ILE A 161 7.05 6.02 21.46
N ASP A 162 7.61 6.49 22.57
CA ASP A 162 6.93 6.94 23.80
C ASP A 162 6.05 8.16 23.49
N LEU A 163 5.13 7.95 22.56
CA LEU A 163 4.08 8.86 22.18
C LEU A 163 3.05 8.68 23.27
N GLU A 164 3.12 9.55 24.25
CA GLU A 164 2.00 9.77 25.16
C GLU A 164 0.76 10.14 24.31
N PRO A 165 -0.44 9.69 24.72
CA PRO A 165 -1.67 10.19 24.11
C PRO A 165 -1.68 11.72 24.11
N ASN A 166 -2.00 12.33 22.97
CA ASN A 166 -2.05 13.79 22.83
C ASN A 166 -3.47 14.36 22.94
N LEU A 167 -4.46 13.50 23.19
CA LEU A 167 -5.84 13.86 23.41
C LEU A 167 -6.45 12.94 24.49
N SER A 168 -7.07 13.54 25.50
CA SER A 168 -7.83 12.82 26.53
C SER A 168 -9.28 13.29 26.51
N LEU A 169 -10.22 12.35 26.40
CA LEU A 169 -11.64 12.62 26.51
C LEU A 169 -12.04 12.46 27.96
N PRO A 170 -12.41 13.55 28.68
CA PRO A 170 -12.87 13.43 30.05
C PRO A 170 -14.17 12.63 30.11
N VAL A 171 -14.27 11.71 31.07
CA VAL A 171 -15.46 10.89 31.28
C VAL A 171 -16.41 11.60 32.22
N GLN A 172 -17.61 11.88 31.73
CA GLN A 172 -18.75 12.29 32.54
C GLN A 172 -19.44 11.03 33.05
N THR A 173 -19.34 10.79 34.35
CA THR A 173 -19.90 9.61 35.02
C THR A 173 -21.34 9.89 35.43
N ASP A 174 -22.26 9.05 34.96
CA ASP A 174 -23.65 9.06 35.42
C ASP A 174 -23.83 8.11 36.62
N SER A 175 -23.23 6.91 36.56
CA SER A 175 -23.23 5.95 37.67
C SER A 175 -22.11 4.91 37.55
N GLY A 176 -21.82 4.23 38.66
CA GLY A 176 -20.78 3.19 38.74
C GLY A 176 -19.37 3.75 38.89
N GLN A 177 -18.38 2.87 38.81
CA GLN A 177 -16.97 3.23 38.78
C GLN A 177 -16.51 3.33 37.33
N CYS A 178 -16.11 4.53 36.92
CA CYS A 178 -15.67 4.84 35.56
C CYS A 178 -14.19 5.28 35.55
N PRO A 179 -13.49 5.14 34.42
CA PRO A 179 -12.19 5.77 34.23
C PRO A 179 -12.34 7.30 34.23
N GLU A 180 -11.28 8.03 34.59
CA GLU A 180 -11.30 9.50 34.58
C GLU A 180 -11.30 10.07 33.14
N SER A 181 -10.56 9.42 32.24
CA SER A 181 -10.48 9.77 30.83
C SER A 181 -10.45 8.51 29.96
N LEU A 182 -10.68 8.73 28.66
CA LEU A 182 -10.27 7.82 27.60
C LEU A 182 -9.24 8.54 26.72
N ASP A 183 -8.07 7.94 26.59
CA ASP A 183 -6.96 8.57 25.89
C ASP A 183 -6.86 8.15 24.42
N LEU A 184 -6.38 9.06 23.57
CA LEU A 184 -6.27 8.90 22.13
C LEU A 184 -4.97 9.51 21.61
N TRP A 185 -4.49 8.94 20.51
CA TRP A 185 -3.53 9.60 19.63
C TRP A 185 -4.26 10.16 18.43
N ALA A 186 -4.31 11.48 18.32
CA ALA A 186 -4.90 12.20 17.19
C ALA A 186 -3.78 12.89 16.39
N PHE A 187 -3.52 12.39 15.18
CA PHE A 187 -2.53 12.94 14.26
C PHE A 187 -3.22 13.69 13.13
N ARG A 188 -2.59 14.78 12.66
CA ARG A 188 -3.04 15.57 11.51
C ARG A 188 -1.87 15.78 10.56
N ASN A 189 -2.11 15.55 9.27
CA ASN A 189 -1.21 15.93 8.19
C ASN A 189 -1.94 16.84 7.20
N GLY A 190 -1.57 18.12 7.17
CA GLY A 190 -2.19 19.11 6.28
C GLY A 190 -1.67 19.02 4.85
N PHE A 191 -2.50 19.42 3.89
CA PHE A 191 -2.12 19.61 2.48
C PHE A 191 -2.91 20.79 1.90
N GLU A 192 -2.60 21.20 0.67
CA GLU A 192 -3.34 22.29 0.00
C GLU A 192 -4.81 21.89 -0.21
N GLY A 193 -5.73 22.57 0.48
CA GLY A 193 -7.17 22.29 0.43
C GLY A 193 -7.67 21.24 1.43
N GLY A 194 -6.92 20.92 2.49
CA GLY A 194 -7.45 20.05 3.54
C GLY A 194 -6.43 19.44 4.51
N ALA A 195 -6.84 18.36 5.14
CA ALA A 195 -5.98 17.55 5.99
C ALA A 195 -6.43 16.08 6.07
N ASN A 196 -5.45 15.20 6.20
CA ASN A 196 -5.66 13.82 6.60
C ASN A 196 -5.49 13.71 8.12
N HIS A 197 -6.29 12.87 8.74
CA HIS A 197 -6.37 12.69 10.18
C HIS A 197 -6.34 11.22 10.54
N ILE A 198 -5.55 10.86 11.55
CA ILE A 198 -5.54 9.52 12.14
C ILE A 198 -5.93 9.67 13.60
N VAL A 199 -6.90 8.89 14.05
CA VAL A 199 -7.18 8.71 15.48
C VAL A 199 -6.90 7.27 15.86
N VAL A 200 -6.17 7.05 16.94
CA VAL A 200 -5.95 5.75 17.57
C VAL A 200 -6.49 5.81 18.99
N VAL A 201 -7.34 4.87 19.36
CA VAL A 201 -8.02 4.86 20.66
C VAL A 201 -7.28 3.94 21.63
N ASN A 202 -6.98 4.42 22.84
CA ASN A 202 -6.36 3.61 23.88
C ASN A 202 -7.37 2.67 24.57
N MET A 203 -8.05 1.83 23.78
CA MET A 203 -9.02 0.87 24.32
C MET A 203 -8.48 -0.06 25.42
N PRO A 204 -7.21 -0.52 25.39
CA PRO A 204 -6.66 -1.32 26.49
C PRO A 204 -6.72 -0.65 27.87
N GLN A 205 -6.85 0.68 27.95
CA GLN A 205 -7.07 1.41 29.20
C GLN A 205 -8.37 0.98 29.91
N VAL A 206 -9.42 0.68 29.13
CA VAL A 206 -10.80 0.55 29.61
C VAL A 206 -11.47 -0.78 29.24
N ALA A 207 -10.90 -1.56 28.33
CA ALA A 207 -11.45 -2.83 27.84
C ALA A 207 -10.55 -4.04 28.15
N THR A 208 -11.18 -5.22 28.30
CA THR A 208 -10.48 -6.51 28.53
C THR A 208 -10.17 -7.29 27.26
N ALA A 209 -10.94 -7.05 26.20
CA ALA A 209 -10.85 -7.77 24.95
C ALA A 209 -10.67 -6.82 23.78
N LEU A 210 -10.25 -7.38 22.65
CA LEU A 210 -10.10 -6.64 21.40
C LEU A 210 -11.41 -5.98 21.03
N ALA A 211 -11.35 -4.66 20.83
CA ALA A 211 -12.45 -3.92 20.26
C ALA A 211 -12.84 -4.51 18.90
N GLN A 212 -14.14 -4.54 18.63
CA GLN A 212 -14.70 -5.03 17.38
C GLN A 212 -15.38 -3.88 16.64
N PRO A 213 -15.27 -3.80 15.31
CA PRO A 213 -16.05 -2.85 14.53
C PRO A 213 -17.54 -3.22 14.63
N VAL A 214 -18.37 -2.23 14.97
CA VAL A 214 -19.84 -2.34 15.02
C VAL A 214 -20.47 -1.70 13.79
N ALA A 215 -19.90 -0.58 13.34
CA ALA A 215 -20.31 0.11 12.13
C ALA A 215 -19.11 0.82 11.49
N ALA A 216 -19.07 0.85 10.17
CA ALA A 216 -18.08 1.60 9.39
C ALA A 216 -18.74 2.09 8.09
N THR A 217 -19.02 3.38 8.02
CA THR A 217 -19.54 4.09 6.85
C THR A 217 -18.56 5.18 6.43
N ALA A 218 -18.85 5.87 5.32
CA ALA A 218 -18.04 6.99 4.87
C ALA A 218 -18.00 8.17 5.87
N ASP A 219 -18.97 8.28 6.78
CA ASP A 219 -19.11 9.40 7.71
C ASP A 219 -19.14 8.98 9.18
N GLN A 220 -19.09 7.68 9.49
CA GLN A 220 -19.16 7.18 10.86
C GLN A 220 -18.40 5.88 11.05
N VAL A 221 -17.65 5.78 12.14
CA VAL A 221 -17.05 4.52 12.60
C VAL A 221 -17.39 4.29 14.06
N VAL A 222 -17.80 3.06 14.38
CA VAL A 222 -18.13 2.62 15.74
C VAL A 222 -17.34 1.37 16.07
N PHE A 223 -16.62 1.41 17.20
CA PHE A 223 -15.98 0.25 17.81
C PHE A 223 -16.62 -0.03 19.16
N ALA A 224 -16.74 -1.31 19.53
CA ALA A 224 -17.20 -1.71 20.86
C ALA A 224 -16.29 -2.77 21.47
N ALA A 225 -16.12 -2.71 22.79
CA ALA A 225 -15.35 -3.68 23.55
C ALA A 225 -15.99 -3.91 24.94
N PRO A 226 -15.88 -5.13 25.51
CA PRO A 226 -16.28 -5.35 26.89
C PRO A 226 -15.35 -4.60 27.85
N LEU A 227 -15.95 -3.93 28.84
CA LEU A 227 -15.21 -3.18 29.86
C LEU A 227 -14.33 -4.09 30.71
N ARG A 228 -13.28 -3.51 31.28
CA ARG A 228 -12.51 -4.17 32.35
C ARG A 228 -13.40 -4.38 33.59
N PRO A 229 -13.18 -5.43 34.40
CA PRO A 229 -14.07 -5.75 35.51
C PRO A 229 -14.27 -4.59 36.50
N GLU A 230 -13.23 -3.79 36.74
CA GLU A 230 -13.27 -2.59 37.58
C GLU A 230 -14.20 -1.48 37.05
N PHE A 231 -14.48 -1.49 35.73
CA PHE A 231 -15.37 -0.54 35.07
C PHE A 231 -16.68 -1.20 34.62
N SER A 232 -16.94 -2.46 34.99
CA SER A 232 -18.10 -3.22 34.49
C SER A 232 -19.46 -2.58 34.80
N GLY A 233 -19.55 -1.80 35.89
CA GLY A 233 -20.73 -1.04 36.27
C GLY A 233 -20.76 0.41 35.75
N CYS A 234 -19.75 0.86 34.98
CA CYS A 234 -19.67 2.23 34.49
C CYS A 234 -20.83 2.54 33.53
N THR A 235 -21.56 3.62 33.85
CA THR A 235 -22.47 4.28 32.93
C THR A 235 -22.06 5.74 32.81
N GLY A 236 -21.82 6.21 31.59
CA GLY A 236 -21.37 7.58 31.34
C GLY A 236 -20.94 7.80 29.89
N SER A 237 -20.33 8.95 29.61
CA SER A 237 -19.79 9.24 28.28
C SER A 237 -18.49 10.04 28.35
N ALA A 238 -17.61 9.86 27.38
CA ALA A 238 -16.41 10.66 27.20
C ALA A 238 -16.49 11.49 25.92
N SER A 239 -16.21 12.78 26.02
CA SER A 239 -16.09 13.69 24.87
C SER A 239 -15.31 14.93 25.27
N ALA A 240 -14.74 15.63 24.30
CA ALA A 240 -14.14 16.95 24.51
C ALA A 240 -14.89 17.98 23.65
N GLU A 241 -15.18 19.16 24.20
CA GLU A 241 -15.99 20.21 23.56
C GLU A 241 -15.47 20.59 22.17
N GLN A 242 -14.15 20.70 22.04
CA GLN A 242 -13.47 21.05 20.78
C GLN A 242 -13.36 19.88 19.79
N MET A 243 -13.69 18.66 20.21
CA MET A 243 -13.53 17.41 19.44
C MET A 243 -14.81 16.56 19.54
N ALA A 244 -15.99 17.18 19.41
CA ALA A 244 -17.29 16.50 19.56
C ALA A 244 -17.51 15.33 18.59
N MET A 245 -16.72 15.25 17.51
CA MET A 245 -16.71 14.12 16.58
C MET A 245 -16.14 12.83 17.18
N TYR A 246 -15.36 12.92 18.27
CA TYR A 246 -14.88 11.77 19.04
C TYR A 246 -15.73 11.62 20.30
N ARG A 247 -16.42 10.48 20.41
CA ARG A 247 -17.24 10.17 21.58
C ARG A 247 -17.01 8.74 22.05
N ALA A 248 -16.98 8.53 23.36
CA ALA A 248 -17.14 7.21 23.94
C ALA A 248 -18.40 7.15 24.82
N GLU A 249 -19.09 6.02 24.80
CA GLU A 249 -20.23 5.73 25.66
C GLU A 249 -19.94 4.48 26.47
N PHE A 250 -20.17 4.55 27.78
CA PHE A 250 -20.01 3.45 28.72
C PHE A 250 -21.41 3.03 29.15
N ALA A 251 -21.82 1.81 28.83
CA ALA A 251 -23.11 1.27 29.23
C ALA A 251 -23.15 -0.25 29.05
N GLY A 252 -23.91 -0.94 29.91
CA GLY A 252 -24.17 -2.37 29.76
C GLY A 252 -22.90 -3.25 29.80
N GLY A 253 -21.88 -2.84 30.55
CA GLY A 253 -20.59 -3.55 30.62
C GLY A 253 -19.74 -3.42 29.36
N GLN A 254 -20.05 -2.47 28.47
CA GLN A 254 -19.29 -2.20 27.25
C GLN A 254 -18.88 -0.73 27.15
N VAL A 255 -17.76 -0.49 26.48
CA VAL A 255 -17.39 0.83 25.94
C VAL A 255 -17.68 0.81 24.44
N ARG A 256 -18.26 1.89 23.93
CA ARG A 256 -18.47 2.14 22.52
C ARG A 256 -17.79 3.45 22.12
N PHE A 257 -16.75 3.38 21.31
CA PHE A 257 -16.13 4.56 20.70
C PHE A 257 -16.77 4.85 19.35
N THR A 258 -17.09 6.11 19.10
CA THR A 258 -17.68 6.60 17.86
C THR A 258 -16.85 7.76 17.32
N LEU A 259 -16.42 7.65 16.06
CA LEU A 259 -16.08 8.79 15.23
C LEU A 259 -17.31 9.16 14.40
N ASN A 260 -17.78 10.39 14.53
CA ASN A 260 -18.90 10.90 13.74
C ASN A 260 -18.45 12.14 12.93
N LEU A 261 -18.34 11.96 11.62
CA LEU A 261 -17.96 12.99 10.65
C LEU A 261 -19.17 13.64 9.95
N THR A 262 -20.40 13.27 10.34
CA THR A 262 -21.62 13.83 9.74
C THR A 262 -21.57 15.36 9.79
N GLY A 263 -21.80 16.01 8.65
CA GLY A 263 -21.62 17.45 8.51
C GLY A 263 -21.88 17.96 7.09
N ASP A 264 -21.09 18.93 6.67
CA ASP A 264 -21.18 19.63 5.37
C ASP A 264 -20.74 18.81 4.15
N GLY A 265 -20.39 17.54 4.35
CA GLY A 265 -19.94 16.63 3.28
C GLY A 265 -18.47 16.78 2.90
N THR A 266 -17.68 17.56 3.64
CA THR A 266 -16.25 17.73 3.40
C THR A 266 -15.37 16.67 4.07
N ARG A 267 -15.98 15.73 4.80
CA ARG A 267 -15.28 14.75 5.62
C ARG A 267 -15.62 13.33 5.23
N GLU A 268 -14.61 12.49 5.13
CA GLU A 268 -14.77 11.08 4.77
C GLU A 268 -13.83 10.18 5.57
N VAL A 269 -14.33 9.01 5.95
CA VAL A 269 -13.54 7.89 6.46
C VAL A 269 -12.85 7.23 5.28
N LEU A 270 -11.52 7.19 5.32
CA LEU A 270 -10.70 6.54 4.31
C LEU A 270 -10.40 5.09 4.68
N ALA A 271 -10.14 4.82 5.96
CA ALA A 271 -9.90 3.48 6.47
C ALA A 271 -10.20 3.40 7.97
N SER A 272 -10.51 2.21 8.45
CA SER A 272 -10.63 1.95 9.90
C SER A 272 -10.29 0.50 10.19
N GLY A 273 -9.80 0.23 11.40
CA GLY A 273 -9.45 -1.12 11.79
C GLY A 273 -8.98 -1.20 13.24
N VAL A 274 -8.42 -2.35 13.59
CA VAL A 274 -7.78 -2.57 14.89
C VAL A 274 -6.34 -2.97 14.63
N SER A 275 -5.40 -2.24 15.20
CA SER A 275 -3.96 -2.55 15.12
C SER A 275 -3.41 -2.62 16.54
N VAL A 276 -2.76 -3.74 16.87
CA VAL A 276 -2.20 -3.99 18.21
C VAL A 276 -3.20 -3.65 19.32
N ASP A 277 -4.40 -4.21 19.19
CA ASP A 277 -5.51 -4.08 20.16
C ASP A 277 -6.09 -2.67 20.31
N ARG A 278 -5.69 -1.74 19.43
CA ARG A 278 -6.15 -0.35 19.43
C ARG A 278 -6.94 -0.07 18.17
N PRO A 279 -8.22 0.33 18.30
CA PRO A 279 -8.96 0.87 17.17
C PRO A 279 -8.25 2.07 16.57
N TYR A 280 -8.21 2.14 15.25
CA TYR A 280 -7.82 3.34 14.54
C TYR A 280 -8.84 3.71 13.48
N VAL A 281 -8.90 5.01 13.20
CA VAL A 281 -9.65 5.55 12.06
C VAL A 281 -8.79 6.56 11.33
N PHE A 282 -8.65 6.35 10.02
CA PHE A 282 -8.06 7.29 9.08
C PHE A 282 -9.18 8.00 8.33
N TRP A 283 -9.22 9.32 8.42
CA TRP A 283 -10.25 10.14 7.79
C TRP A 283 -9.65 11.42 7.22
N ARG A 284 -10.38 12.06 6.30
CA ARG A 284 -9.97 13.28 5.61
C ARG A 284 -10.98 14.38 5.84
N ALA A 285 -10.50 15.62 5.92
CA ALA A 285 -11.28 16.83 5.74
C ALA A 285 -10.75 17.59 4.52
N THR A 286 -11.63 18.02 3.62
CA THR A 286 -11.33 18.94 2.52
C THR A 286 -11.88 20.34 2.82
N GLU A 287 -11.29 21.38 2.27
CA GLU A 287 -11.80 22.77 2.34
C GLU A 287 -12.57 23.16 1.08
#